data_AF-A0A960LC24-F1
#
_entry.id   AF-A0A960LC24-F1
#
_cell.length_a   1.000
_cell.length_b   1.000
_cell.length_c   1.000
_cell.angle_alpha   90.00
_cell.angle_beta   90.00
_cell.angle_gamma   90.00
#
_symmetry.space_group_name_H-M   'P 1'
#
loop_
_entity.id
_entity.type
_entity.pdbx_description
1 polymer ?
#
loop_
_entity_poly.entity_id
_entity_poly.type
_entity_poly.pdbx_seq_one_letter_code
_entity_poly.pdbx_strand_id
1 'polypeptide(L)'
;MPTLTAIDVLGVQRYIFASNRLRDAVACSYQVAWATRQDGGLSVGSESGLPDDSVLLAAGGTAILLFADADQARDYAAAYTRRLYDDVPGLEVVLVHHDYQDGGLAGALLDVQTKLLDAKSRRRPGTELLGLGVTLACRTTGLPAVGFDLDQRDRAPLAASLVKALARLDQANRRWEQFIPQDQDERQGDRYRFPLQMDHLGRTEGDTSFLGVVHIDGNGFG
;
A
#
# COMPACT_ATOMS: atom_id res chain seq x y z
N MET A 1 -10.79 -10.29 27.85
CA MET A 1 -9.84 -11.30 27.35
C MET A 1 -9.01 -10.59 26.31
N PRO A 2 -7.67 -10.68 26.35
CA PRO A 2 -6.84 -10.06 25.34
C PRO A 2 -7.20 -10.56 23.93
N THR A 3 -7.08 -9.65 22.97
CA THR A 3 -7.46 -9.90 21.57
C THR A 3 -6.31 -9.55 20.65
N LEU A 4 -5.93 -10.49 19.80
CA LEU A 4 -5.03 -10.23 18.67
C LEU A 4 -5.83 -9.80 17.46
N THR A 5 -5.32 -8.81 16.75
CA THR A 5 -5.79 -8.43 15.41
C THR A 5 -4.68 -8.64 14.40
N ALA A 6 -4.90 -9.51 13.43
CA ALA A 6 -3.99 -9.67 12.31
C ALA A 6 -4.56 -8.94 11.08
N ILE A 7 -3.68 -8.23 10.37
CA ILE A 7 -3.99 -7.42 9.19
C ILE A 7 -3.10 -7.89 8.06
N ASP A 8 -3.66 -7.98 6.86
CA ASP A 8 -2.91 -8.31 5.66
C ASP A 8 -3.40 -7.50 4.46
N VAL A 9 -2.48 -6.86 3.76
CA VAL A 9 -2.74 -6.14 2.52
C VAL A 9 -2.86 -7.14 1.37
N LEU A 10 -3.85 -6.93 0.50
CA LEU A 10 -4.16 -7.83 -0.60
C LEU A 10 -4.05 -7.12 -1.95
N GLY A 11 -3.82 -7.91 -3.01
CA GLY A 11 -3.81 -7.45 -4.39
C GLY A 11 -2.72 -6.40 -4.63
N VAL A 12 -1.55 -6.58 -4.02
CA VAL A 12 -0.45 -5.61 -4.02
C VAL A 12 0.02 -5.35 -5.45
N GLN A 13 0.21 -6.39 -6.27
CA GLN A 13 0.59 -6.27 -7.67
C GLN A 13 -0.47 -5.51 -8.46
N ARG A 14 -1.75 -5.87 -8.31
CA ARG A 14 -2.87 -5.17 -8.98
C ARG A 14 -2.89 -3.68 -8.60
N TYR A 15 -2.61 -3.36 -7.34
CA TYR A 15 -2.60 -1.99 -6.85
C TYR A 15 -1.40 -1.19 -7.40
N ILE A 16 -0.19 -1.76 -7.34
CA ILE A 16 1.04 -1.12 -7.78
C ILE A 16 1.07 -0.95 -9.31
N PHE A 17 0.64 -1.97 -10.04
CA PHE A 17 0.72 -2.03 -11.50
C PHE A 17 -0.61 -1.73 -12.20
N ALA A 18 -1.54 -1.04 -11.54
CA ALA A 18 -2.74 -0.48 -12.16
C ALA A 18 -2.42 0.54 -13.28
N SER A 19 -1.17 0.96 -13.38
CA SER A 19 -0.62 1.90 -14.37
C SER A 19 0.69 1.37 -14.93
N ASN A 20 0.99 1.76 -16.17
CA ASN A 20 2.29 1.51 -16.80
C ASN A 20 3.33 2.62 -16.55
N ARG A 21 2.98 3.67 -15.79
CA ARG A 21 3.90 4.77 -15.47
C ARG A 21 4.72 4.44 -14.23
N LEU A 22 6.05 4.52 -14.35
CA LEU A 22 6.97 4.19 -13.25
C LEU A 22 6.67 5.00 -11.97
N ARG A 23 6.47 6.32 -12.08
CA ARG A 23 6.10 7.16 -10.93
C ARG A 23 4.84 6.71 -10.19
N ASP A 24 3.84 6.19 -10.92
CA ASP A 24 2.60 5.71 -10.30
C ASP A 24 2.90 4.44 -9.50
N ALA A 25 3.66 3.50 -10.08
CA ALA A 25 4.08 2.28 -9.39
C ALA A 25 4.91 2.58 -8.13
N VAL A 26 5.83 3.54 -8.21
CA VAL A 26 6.65 3.99 -7.08
C VAL A 26 5.78 4.55 -5.95
N ALA A 27 4.82 5.41 -6.31
CA ALA A 27 3.90 6.02 -5.35
C ALA A 27 2.94 4.98 -4.72
N CYS A 28 2.36 4.09 -5.52
CA CYS A 28 1.50 3.01 -5.03
C CYS A 28 2.27 2.01 -4.15
N SER A 29 3.50 1.66 -4.51
CA SER A 29 4.36 0.80 -3.70
C SER A 29 4.64 1.40 -2.32
N TYR A 30 4.89 2.71 -2.28
CA TYR A 30 5.04 3.42 -1.01
C TYR A 30 3.77 3.36 -0.16
N GLN A 31 2.59 3.49 -0.77
CA GLN A 31 1.33 3.40 -0.04
C GLN A 31 1.05 2.01 0.55
N VAL A 32 1.42 0.93 -0.15
CA VAL A 32 1.34 -0.43 0.39
C VAL A 32 2.19 -0.55 1.64
N ALA A 33 3.43 -0.05 1.61
CA ALA A 33 4.29 -0.02 2.78
C ALA A 33 3.71 0.88 3.89
N TRP A 34 3.17 2.04 3.53
CA TRP A 34 2.57 2.99 4.46
C TRP A 34 1.39 2.39 5.23
N ALA A 35 0.54 1.59 4.58
CA ALA A 35 -0.68 1.02 5.17
C ALA A 35 -0.39 0.24 6.46
N THR A 36 0.72 -0.49 6.53
CA THR A 36 1.07 -1.32 7.69
C THR A 36 2.24 -0.76 8.52
N ARG A 37 2.57 0.53 8.38
CA ARG A 37 3.60 1.18 9.20
C ARG A 37 3.02 1.77 10.48
N GLN A 38 3.77 1.66 11.59
CA GLN A 38 3.45 2.28 12.88
C GLN A 38 3.29 3.81 12.77
N ASP A 39 4.20 4.49 12.07
CA ASP A 39 4.14 5.93 11.78
C ASP A 39 3.29 6.27 10.54
N GLY A 40 2.55 5.29 10.02
CA GLY A 40 1.74 5.39 8.80
C GLY A 40 0.29 5.01 9.07
N GLY A 41 -0.25 4.05 8.33
CA GLY A 41 -1.64 3.62 8.44
C GLY A 41 -2.02 3.09 9.83
N LEU A 42 -1.08 2.50 10.58
CA LEU A 42 -1.34 1.99 11.93
C LEU A 42 -1.34 3.07 13.03
N SER A 43 -0.94 4.31 12.71
CA SER A 43 -0.86 5.40 13.72
C SER A 43 -2.21 5.82 14.29
N VAL A 44 -3.33 5.37 13.71
CA VAL A 44 -4.67 5.48 14.33
C VAL A 44 -4.68 4.92 15.75
N GLY A 45 -3.83 3.92 16.02
CA GLY A 45 -3.70 3.32 17.34
C GLY A 45 -3.21 4.33 18.37
N SER A 46 -2.04 4.92 18.13
CA SER A 46 -1.46 5.91 19.03
C SER A 46 -2.29 7.19 19.12
N GLU A 47 -2.94 7.61 18.02
CA GLU A 47 -3.92 8.71 18.00
C GLU A 47 -5.14 8.43 18.91
N SER A 48 -5.51 7.16 19.08
CA SER A 48 -6.60 6.70 19.95
C SER A 48 -6.13 6.31 21.36
N GLY A 49 -4.85 6.54 21.69
CA GLY A 49 -4.27 6.23 23.00
C GLY A 49 -3.81 4.79 23.19
N LEU A 50 -3.71 3.99 22.11
CA LEU A 50 -3.11 2.66 22.20
C LEU A 50 -1.58 2.78 22.37
N PRO A 51 -0.99 2.04 23.32
CA PRO A 51 0.45 2.00 23.52
C PRO A 51 1.22 1.54 22.27
N ASP A 52 2.42 2.06 22.05
CA ASP A 52 3.26 1.70 20.89
C ASP A 52 3.66 0.21 20.88
N ASP A 53 3.78 -0.41 22.05
CA ASP A 53 4.08 -1.84 22.23
C ASP A 53 2.88 -2.75 21.90
N SER A 54 1.72 -2.18 21.58
CA SER A 54 0.56 -2.92 21.07
C SER A 54 0.81 -3.52 19.68
N VAL A 55 1.78 -3.01 18.91
CA VAL A 55 2.12 -3.55 17.58
C VAL A 55 3.22 -4.61 17.73
N LEU A 56 2.84 -5.87 17.64
CA LEU A 56 3.75 -7.02 17.79
C LEU A 56 4.56 -7.30 16.51
N LEU A 57 3.95 -7.06 15.34
CA LEU A 57 4.56 -7.28 14.03
C LEU A 57 4.03 -6.24 13.04
N ALA A 58 4.91 -5.69 12.21
CA ALA A 58 4.55 -4.81 11.10
C ALA A 58 5.60 -4.95 9.98
N ALA A 59 5.34 -5.84 9.02
CA ALA A 59 6.30 -6.15 7.95
C ALA A 59 5.59 -6.66 6.69
N GLY A 60 6.08 -6.23 5.52
CA GLY A 60 5.69 -6.85 4.23
C GLY A 60 4.21 -6.75 3.85
N GLY A 61 3.47 -5.77 4.38
CA GLY A 61 2.02 -5.69 4.18
C GLY A 61 1.21 -6.50 5.18
N THR A 62 1.85 -7.12 6.18
CA THR A 62 1.20 -7.80 7.30
C THR A 62 1.46 -7.05 8.60
N ALA A 63 0.45 -6.97 9.48
CA ALA A 63 0.62 -6.47 10.84
C ALA A 63 -0.13 -7.34 11.86
N ILE A 64 0.39 -7.44 13.09
CA ILE A 64 -0.30 -8.08 14.22
C ILE A 64 -0.28 -7.10 15.39
N LEU A 65 -1.47 -6.83 15.93
CA LEU A 65 -1.69 -5.90 17.02
C LEU A 65 -2.34 -6.63 18.22
N LEU A 66 -2.02 -6.18 19.42
CA LEU A 66 -2.53 -6.67 20.69
C LEU A 66 -3.47 -5.62 21.31
N PHE A 67 -4.65 -6.06 21.74
CA PHE A 67 -5.64 -5.25 22.44
C PHE A 67 -6.03 -5.91 23.75
N ALA A 68 -6.45 -5.10 24.72
CA ALA A 68 -6.91 -5.61 26.02
C ALA A 68 -8.23 -6.41 25.91
N ASP A 69 -9.06 -6.06 24.93
CA ASP A 69 -10.35 -6.67 24.67
C ASP A 69 -10.78 -6.54 23.20
N ALA A 70 -11.83 -7.27 22.86
CA ALA A 70 -12.37 -7.34 21.50
C ALA A 70 -13.08 -6.06 21.05
N ASP A 71 -13.54 -5.22 21.98
CA ASP A 71 -14.25 -3.98 21.65
C ASP A 71 -13.24 -2.93 21.17
N GLN A 72 -12.11 -2.78 21.87
CA GLN A 72 -11.00 -1.95 21.41
C GLN A 72 -10.45 -2.40 20.05
N ALA A 73 -10.36 -3.71 19.83
CA ALA A 73 -9.92 -4.27 18.55
C ALA A 73 -10.88 -3.89 17.40
N ARG A 74 -12.20 -3.89 17.64
CA ARG A 74 -13.22 -3.50 16.66
C ARG A 74 -13.22 -2.01 16.38
N ASP A 75 -13.12 -1.19 17.43
CA ASP A 75 -13.06 0.27 17.30
C ASP A 75 -11.82 0.69 16.50
N TYR A 76 -10.67 0.08 16.79
CA TYR A 76 -9.46 0.26 16.00
C TYR A 76 -9.67 -0.19 14.56
N ALA A 77 -10.27 -1.36 14.31
CA ALA A 77 -10.49 -1.85 12.95
C ALA A 77 -11.38 -0.89 12.14
N ALA A 78 -12.42 -0.32 12.75
CA ALA A 78 -13.27 0.67 12.09
C ALA A 78 -12.49 1.95 11.73
N ALA A 79 -11.70 2.48 12.67
CA ALA A 79 -10.91 3.68 12.43
C ALA A 79 -9.76 3.45 11.41
N TYR A 80 -9.07 2.32 11.49
CA TYR A 80 -8.02 1.92 10.55
C TYR A 80 -8.56 1.74 9.13
N THR A 81 -9.65 0.99 8.97
CA THR A 81 -10.25 0.78 7.64
C THR A 81 -10.80 2.07 7.05
N ARG A 82 -11.35 2.96 7.88
CA ARG A 82 -11.74 4.31 7.45
C ARG A 82 -10.54 5.11 6.95
N ARG A 83 -9.42 5.11 7.67
CA ARG A 83 -8.20 5.79 7.24
C ARG A 83 -7.69 5.26 5.91
N LEU A 84 -7.65 3.94 5.72
CA LEU A 84 -7.27 3.35 4.43
C LEU A 84 -8.19 3.80 3.31
N TYR A 85 -9.50 3.86 3.55
CA TYR A 85 -10.46 4.35 2.56
C TYR A 85 -10.18 5.79 2.13
N ASP A 86 -9.86 6.68 3.08
CA ASP A 86 -9.64 8.10 2.80
C ASP A 86 -8.24 8.40 2.23
N ASP A 87 -7.22 7.66 2.66
CA ASP A 87 -5.82 7.96 2.36
C ASP A 87 -5.17 7.05 1.30
N VAL A 88 -5.71 5.85 1.12
CA VAL A 88 -5.19 4.83 0.21
C VAL A 88 -6.35 4.13 -0.51
N PRO A 89 -7.25 4.89 -1.17
CA PRO A 89 -8.45 4.34 -1.78
C PRO A 89 -8.09 3.28 -2.82
N GLY A 90 -8.81 2.17 -2.81
CA GLY A 90 -8.58 1.02 -3.70
C GLY A 90 -7.58 0.00 -3.16
N LEU A 91 -6.82 0.31 -2.10
CA LEU A 91 -6.00 -0.71 -1.42
C LEU A 91 -6.89 -1.57 -0.51
N GLU A 92 -6.81 -2.87 -0.72
CA GLU A 92 -7.63 -3.82 0.00
C GLU A 92 -6.85 -4.46 1.15
N VAL A 93 -7.52 -4.67 2.28
CA VAL A 93 -6.98 -5.43 3.41
C VAL A 93 -7.94 -6.54 3.84
N VAL A 94 -7.40 -7.58 4.47
CA VAL A 94 -8.14 -8.52 5.32
C VAL A 94 -7.69 -8.29 6.75
N LEU A 95 -8.64 -8.33 7.68
CA LEU A 95 -8.39 -8.15 9.10
C LEU A 95 -9.21 -9.17 9.88
N VAL A 96 -8.59 -9.84 10.84
CA VAL A 96 -9.25 -10.85 11.69
C VAL A 96 -8.89 -10.64 13.15
N HIS A 97 -9.83 -10.96 14.04
CA HIS A 97 -9.64 -10.92 15.49
C HIS A 97 -9.57 -12.34 16.09
N HIS A 98 -8.75 -12.50 17.12
CA HIS A 98 -8.66 -13.73 17.89
C HIS A 98 -8.47 -13.42 19.38
N ASP A 99 -9.49 -13.72 20.17
CA ASP A 99 -9.43 -13.65 21.63
C ASP A 99 -8.66 -14.85 22.18
N TYR A 100 -7.85 -14.62 23.21
CA TYR A 100 -7.10 -15.69 23.86
C TYR A 100 -7.03 -15.49 25.37
N GLN A 101 -6.57 -16.53 26.08
CA GLN A 101 -6.36 -16.49 27.53
C GLN A 101 -4.92 -16.06 27.85
N ASP A 102 -4.72 -15.38 28.98
CA ASP A 102 -3.39 -14.99 29.44
C ASP A 102 -2.44 -16.20 29.52
N GLY A 103 -1.21 -16.03 29.02
CA GLY A 103 -0.23 -17.12 28.85
C GLY A 103 -0.38 -17.92 27.55
N GLY A 104 -1.45 -17.71 26.76
CA GLY A 104 -1.73 -18.41 25.50
C GLY A 104 -1.21 -17.74 24.23
N LEU A 105 -0.36 -16.70 24.33
CA LEU A 105 0.01 -15.84 23.19
C LEU A 105 0.61 -16.61 22.00
N ALA A 106 1.48 -17.59 22.25
CA ALA A 106 2.12 -18.35 21.18
C ALA A 106 1.11 -19.15 20.33
N GLY A 107 0.13 -19.79 20.98
CA GLY A 107 -0.96 -20.47 20.28
C GLY A 107 -1.86 -19.47 19.53
N ALA A 108 -2.20 -18.36 20.18
CA ALA A 108 -3.01 -17.30 19.60
C ALA A 108 -2.38 -16.70 18.32
N LEU A 109 -1.05 -16.56 18.27
CA LEU A 109 -0.33 -16.09 17.07
C LEU A 109 -0.45 -17.07 15.89
N LEU A 110 -0.40 -18.38 16.14
CA LEU A 110 -0.62 -19.39 15.09
C LEU A 110 -2.08 -19.43 14.64
N ASP A 111 -3.00 -19.35 15.59
CA ASP A 111 -4.44 -19.37 15.32
C ASP A 111 -4.91 -18.15 14.55
N VAL A 112 -4.40 -16.96 14.89
CA VAL A 112 -4.78 -15.72 14.18
C VAL A 112 -4.26 -15.73 12.74
N GLN A 113 -3.05 -16.25 12.49
CA GLN A 113 -2.52 -16.44 11.14
C GLN A 113 -3.36 -17.43 10.34
N THR A 114 -3.77 -18.55 10.96
CA THR A 114 -4.63 -19.54 10.32
C THR A 114 -5.99 -18.95 9.96
N LYS A 115 -6.60 -18.17 10.87
CA LYS A 115 -7.83 -17.39 10.60
C LYS A 115 -7.64 -16.39 9.47
N LEU A 116 -6.49 -15.71 9.42
CA LEU A 116 -6.16 -14.73 8.38
C LEU A 116 -6.11 -15.40 7.00
N LEU A 117 -5.47 -16.56 6.89
CA LEU A 117 -5.40 -17.34 5.65
C LEU A 117 -6.79 -17.82 5.18
N ASP A 118 -7.63 -18.33 6.09
CA ASP A 118 -9.01 -18.70 5.77
C ASP A 118 -9.82 -17.48 5.29
N ALA A 119 -9.72 -16.35 5.99
CA ALA A 119 -10.38 -15.11 5.60
C ALA A 119 -9.93 -14.60 4.23
N LYS A 120 -8.64 -14.70 3.90
CA LYS A 120 -8.12 -14.40 2.55
C LYS A 120 -8.77 -15.28 1.50
N SER A 121 -8.81 -16.60 1.73
CA SER A 121 -9.37 -17.57 0.77
C SER A 121 -10.87 -17.39 0.51
N ARG A 122 -11.62 -16.91 1.51
CA ARG A 122 -13.08 -16.71 1.43
C ARG A 122 -13.46 -15.31 0.97
N ARG A 123 -12.48 -14.43 0.77
CA ARG A 123 -12.71 -13.06 0.36
C ARG A 123 -13.47 -13.04 -0.96
N ARG A 124 -14.53 -12.24 -0.98
CA ARG A 124 -15.16 -11.78 -2.23
C ARG A 124 -14.55 -10.44 -2.59
N PRO A 125 -13.92 -10.28 -3.77
CA PRO A 125 -13.40 -8.99 -4.21
C PRO A 125 -14.52 -7.93 -4.15
N GLY A 126 -14.18 -6.74 -3.65
CA GLY A 126 -15.09 -5.60 -3.75
C GLY A 126 -15.31 -5.26 -5.22
N THR A 127 -16.52 -4.83 -5.56
CA THR A 127 -16.77 -4.20 -6.87
C THR A 127 -16.61 -2.71 -6.69
N GLU A 128 -15.77 -2.10 -7.52
CA GLU A 128 -15.64 -0.65 -7.51
C GLU A 128 -16.91 0.02 -8.01
N LEU A 129 -17.30 1.12 -7.36
CA LEU A 129 -18.43 1.91 -7.80
C LEU A 129 -18.05 2.63 -9.10
N LEU A 130 -18.74 2.29 -10.19
CA LEU A 130 -18.54 2.96 -11.47
C LEU A 130 -19.12 4.38 -11.44
N GLY A 131 -18.58 5.20 -12.34
CA GLY A 131 -18.95 6.61 -12.45
C GLY A 131 -20.36 6.78 -13.00
N LEU A 132 -20.94 7.96 -12.75
CA LEU A 132 -22.20 8.36 -13.36
C LEU A 132 -21.95 8.86 -14.80
N GLY A 133 -22.99 9.05 -15.60
CA GLY A 133 -22.87 9.53 -16.98
C GLY A 133 -22.23 10.92 -17.15
N VAL A 134 -21.99 11.64 -16.05
CA VAL A 134 -21.31 12.94 -15.99
C VAL A 134 -19.88 12.86 -15.46
N THR A 135 -19.43 11.67 -15.06
CA THR A 135 -18.11 11.45 -14.46
C THR A 135 -17.09 11.09 -15.54
N LEU A 136 -15.99 11.84 -15.61
CA LEU A 136 -14.87 11.49 -16.48
C LEU A 136 -14.20 10.19 -15.99
N ALA A 137 -13.79 9.35 -16.92
CA ALA A 137 -12.95 8.19 -16.62
C ALA A 137 -11.49 8.63 -16.45
N CYS A 138 -10.81 8.06 -15.46
CA CYS A 138 -9.37 8.17 -15.31
C CYS A 138 -8.70 7.61 -16.56
N ARG A 139 -7.77 8.37 -17.14
CA ARG A 139 -7.10 7.95 -18.37
C ARG A 139 -6.26 6.68 -18.17
N THR A 140 -5.74 6.50 -16.96
CA THR A 140 -4.82 5.42 -16.65
C THR A 140 -5.55 4.14 -16.23
N THR A 141 -6.52 4.25 -15.32
CA THR A 141 -7.17 3.07 -14.72
C THR A 141 -8.58 2.81 -15.24
N GLY A 142 -9.19 3.76 -15.96
CA GLY A 142 -10.60 3.71 -16.37
C GLY A 142 -11.61 3.98 -15.25
N LEU A 143 -11.15 4.08 -13.99
CA LEU A 143 -11.99 4.33 -12.83
C LEU A 143 -12.49 5.78 -12.77
N PRO A 144 -13.56 6.08 -11.99
CA PRO A 144 -14.08 7.43 -11.86
C PRO A 144 -13.00 8.44 -11.43
N ALA A 145 -12.85 9.51 -12.22
CA ALA A 145 -11.89 10.55 -11.91
C ALA A 145 -12.41 11.48 -10.82
N VAL A 146 -11.53 11.85 -9.89
CA VAL A 146 -11.80 12.80 -8.80
C VAL A 146 -10.83 13.99 -8.82
N GLY A 147 -9.85 13.96 -9.71
CA GLY A 147 -8.84 15.01 -9.86
C GLY A 147 -8.13 14.92 -11.19
N PHE A 148 -7.05 15.70 -11.32
CA PHE A 148 -6.26 15.80 -12.54
C PHE A 148 -4.78 15.74 -12.23
N ASP A 149 -4.03 15.23 -13.20
CA ASP A 149 -2.58 15.16 -13.19
C ASP A 149 -1.98 16.53 -13.51
N LEU A 150 -1.60 17.30 -12.47
CA LEU A 150 -1.15 18.68 -12.66
C LEU A 150 0.24 18.79 -13.29
N ASP A 151 1.03 17.72 -13.27
CA ASP A 151 2.38 17.69 -13.85
C ASP A 151 2.36 17.53 -15.37
N GLN A 152 1.23 17.08 -15.94
CA GLN A 152 1.08 16.92 -17.38
C GLN A 152 0.39 18.14 -18.00
N ARG A 153 0.89 18.58 -19.17
CA ARG A 153 0.35 19.74 -19.90
C ARG A 153 -1.15 19.62 -20.18
N ASP A 154 -1.61 18.41 -20.44
CA ASP A 154 -2.99 18.13 -20.82
C ASP A 154 -3.91 17.83 -19.62
N ARG A 155 -3.36 17.87 -18.39
CA ARG A 155 -4.08 17.67 -17.13
C ARG A 155 -5.00 16.45 -17.20
N ALA A 156 -4.42 15.27 -17.45
CA ALA A 156 -5.19 14.05 -17.59
C ALA A 156 -6.04 13.73 -16.32
N PRO A 157 -7.29 13.25 -16.48
CA PRO A 157 -8.14 12.89 -15.34
C PRO A 157 -7.59 11.67 -14.58
N LEU A 158 -7.64 11.74 -13.24
CA LEU A 158 -7.09 10.74 -12.33
C LEU A 158 -8.13 10.22 -11.33
N ALA A 159 -8.09 8.91 -11.10
CA ALA A 159 -8.86 8.24 -10.05
C ALA A 159 -8.31 8.55 -8.66
N ALA A 160 -9.12 8.33 -7.63
CA ALA A 160 -8.78 8.66 -6.24
C ALA A 160 -7.48 7.99 -5.77
N SER A 161 -7.25 6.72 -6.14
CA SER A 161 -6.04 5.95 -5.82
C SER A 161 -4.78 6.68 -6.30
N LEU A 162 -4.76 7.07 -7.58
CA LEU A 162 -3.62 7.76 -8.19
C LEU A 162 -3.44 9.19 -7.65
N VAL A 163 -4.53 9.93 -7.42
CA VAL A 163 -4.43 11.28 -6.81
C VAL A 163 -3.74 11.19 -5.44
N LYS A 164 -4.18 10.26 -4.59
CA LYS A 164 -3.60 10.05 -3.26
C LYS A 164 -2.18 9.49 -3.33
N ALA A 165 -1.89 8.62 -4.30
CA ALA A 165 -0.55 8.07 -4.49
C ALA A 165 0.44 9.17 -4.87
N LEU A 166 0.12 9.95 -5.91
CA LEU A 166 1.00 11.00 -6.41
C LEU A 166 1.22 12.12 -5.38
N ALA A 167 0.24 12.41 -4.51
CA ALA A 167 0.42 13.33 -3.39
C ALA A 167 1.54 12.91 -2.40
N ARG A 168 1.93 11.62 -2.39
CA ARG A 168 3.03 11.06 -1.58
C ARG A 168 4.27 10.71 -2.40
N LEU A 169 4.33 11.09 -3.68
CA LEU A 169 5.42 10.72 -4.57
C LEU A 169 6.79 11.18 -4.05
N ASP A 170 6.89 12.40 -3.50
CA ASP A 170 8.14 12.90 -2.92
C ASP A 170 8.60 12.09 -1.69
N GLN A 171 7.66 11.63 -0.88
CA GLN A 171 7.95 10.77 0.28
C GLN A 171 8.42 9.40 -0.19
N ALA A 172 7.76 8.85 -1.21
CA ALA A 172 8.17 7.61 -1.87
C ALA A 172 9.60 7.74 -2.42
N ASN A 173 9.87 8.79 -3.19
CA ASN A 173 11.17 9.00 -3.82
C ASN A 173 12.29 9.16 -2.78
N ARG A 174 12.09 9.98 -1.73
CA ARG A 174 13.06 10.10 -0.63
C ARG A 174 13.35 8.78 0.06
N ARG A 175 12.34 7.92 0.24
CA ARG A 175 12.53 6.58 0.81
C ARG A 175 13.41 5.72 -0.09
N TRP A 176 13.14 5.71 -1.39
CA TRP A 176 13.87 4.85 -2.33
C TRP A 176 15.30 5.33 -2.58
N GLU A 177 15.53 6.64 -2.60
CA GLU A 177 16.87 7.24 -2.73
C GLU A 177 17.85 6.78 -1.63
N GLN A 178 17.36 6.41 -0.44
CA GLN A 178 18.19 5.89 0.65
C GLN A 178 18.86 4.56 0.32
N PHE A 179 18.33 3.80 -0.64
CA PHE A 179 18.88 2.52 -1.07
C PHE A 179 19.84 2.64 -2.26
N ILE A 180 19.98 3.84 -2.82
CA ILE A 180 20.89 4.08 -3.94
C ILE A 180 22.28 4.40 -3.39
N PRO A 181 23.33 3.68 -3.83
CA PRO A 181 24.71 4.00 -3.47
C PRO A 181 25.00 5.47 -3.73
N GLN A 182 25.47 6.16 -2.68
CA GLN A 182 25.89 7.56 -2.78
C GLN A 182 27.35 7.68 -3.23
N ASP A 183 28.02 6.53 -3.34
CA ASP A 183 29.42 6.38 -3.70
C ASP A 183 29.53 6.78 -5.18
N GLN A 184 30.14 7.94 -5.38
CA GLN A 184 30.34 8.54 -6.69
C GLN A 184 31.15 7.59 -7.56
N ASP A 185 30.75 7.40 -8.82
CA ASP A 185 31.73 7.05 -9.83
C ASP A 185 32.61 8.30 -10.02
N GLU A 186 33.77 8.34 -9.34
CA GLU A 186 34.74 9.46 -9.33
C GLU A 186 35.16 9.90 -10.75
N ARG A 187 34.82 9.12 -11.78
CA ARG A 187 35.16 9.36 -13.18
C ARG A 187 34.19 10.28 -13.93
N GLN A 188 32.97 10.52 -13.42
CA GLN A 188 31.96 11.31 -14.14
C GLN A 188 31.24 12.40 -13.32
N GLY A 189 31.38 12.44 -11.99
CA GLY A 189 30.81 13.53 -11.18
C GLY A 189 29.28 13.53 -11.05
N ASP A 190 28.59 12.56 -11.65
CA ASP A 190 27.14 12.43 -11.58
C ASP A 190 26.70 11.56 -10.39
N ARG A 191 25.69 12.05 -9.66
CA ARG A 191 25.07 11.36 -8.53
C ARG A 191 23.89 10.53 -9.03
N TYR A 192 23.87 9.23 -8.72
CA TYR A 192 22.73 8.37 -8.99
C TYR A 192 21.46 8.88 -8.31
N ARG A 193 20.33 8.81 -9.03
CA ARG A 193 19.00 9.17 -8.53
C ARG A 193 17.99 8.08 -8.87
N PHE A 194 16.95 7.98 -8.06
CA PHE A 194 15.89 7.02 -8.29
C PHE A 194 15.03 7.50 -9.48
N PRO A 195 14.83 6.69 -10.53
CA PRO A 195 14.11 7.12 -11.72
C PRO A 195 12.60 7.09 -11.51
N LEU A 196 11.91 8.12 -12.01
CA LEU A 196 10.43 8.21 -12.02
C LEU A 196 9.82 7.98 -13.42
N GLN A 197 10.67 7.83 -14.44
CA GLN A 197 10.29 7.51 -15.81
C GLN A 197 11.10 6.30 -16.26
N MET A 198 10.44 5.41 -17.02
CA MET A 198 11.08 4.18 -17.51
C MET A 198 12.32 4.48 -18.38
N ASP A 199 12.27 5.58 -19.13
CA ASP A 199 13.39 5.99 -20.00
C ASP A 199 14.64 6.41 -19.24
N HIS A 200 14.54 6.67 -17.94
CA HIS A 200 15.67 7.05 -17.08
C HIS A 200 16.36 5.83 -16.41
N LEU A 201 15.99 4.59 -16.76
CA LEU A 201 16.58 3.36 -16.22
C LEU A 201 17.89 2.93 -16.93
N GLY A 202 18.58 3.85 -17.63
CA GLY A 202 19.86 3.57 -18.28
C GLY A 202 19.69 2.89 -19.65
N ARG A 203 19.19 3.67 -20.62
CA ARG A 203 19.12 3.25 -22.03
C ARG A 203 20.44 3.57 -22.73
N THR A 204 20.86 2.74 -23.68
CA THR A 204 21.93 3.10 -24.61
C THR A 204 21.44 4.24 -25.51
N GLU A 205 22.09 5.40 -25.46
CA GLU A 205 21.73 6.52 -26.33
C GLU A 205 21.90 6.15 -27.81
N GLY A 206 20.88 6.45 -28.62
CA GLY A 206 20.89 6.17 -30.06
C GLY A 206 20.41 4.77 -30.48
N ASP A 207 20.05 3.90 -29.51
CA ASP A 207 19.52 2.56 -29.80
C ASP A 207 18.10 2.35 -29.23
N THR A 208 17.37 1.38 -29.78
CA THR A 208 16.00 1.06 -29.33
C THR A 208 16.06 0.08 -28.17
N SER A 209 16.00 0.59 -26.94
CA SER A 209 15.83 -0.24 -25.73
C SER A 209 14.36 -0.56 -25.48
N PHE A 210 14.06 -1.83 -25.23
CA PHE A 210 12.73 -2.30 -24.80
C PHE A 210 12.77 -2.68 -23.32
N LEU A 211 11.78 -2.23 -22.56
CA LEU A 211 11.58 -2.60 -21.16
C LEU A 211 10.25 -3.34 -21.03
N GLY A 212 10.29 -4.54 -20.46
CA GLY A 212 9.11 -5.32 -20.11
C GLY A 212 8.99 -5.45 -18.60
N VAL A 213 7.82 -5.14 -18.05
CA VAL A 213 7.48 -5.43 -16.65
C VAL A 213 6.50 -6.59 -16.66
N VAL A 214 6.88 -7.70 -16.02
CA VAL A 214 6.05 -8.89 -15.87
C VAL A 214 5.82 -9.12 -14.39
N HIS A 215 4.57 -9.18 -13.99
CA HIS A 215 4.17 -9.57 -12.64
C HIS A 215 3.29 -10.83 -12.74
N ILE A 216 3.48 -11.76 -11.81
CA ILE A 216 2.78 -13.05 -11.80
C ILE A 216 2.03 -13.13 -10.47
N ASP A 217 0.71 -12.97 -10.53
CA ASP A 217 -0.21 -13.13 -9.40
C ASP A 217 -1.20 -14.25 -9.74
N GLY A 218 -0.92 -15.45 -9.24
CA GLY A 218 -1.75 -16.63 -9.51
C GLY A 218 -2.99 -16.74 -8.64
N ASN A 219 -3.06 -16.02 -7.51
CA ASN A 219 -4.13 -16.16 -6.53
C ASN A 219 -4.85 -14.84 -6.19
N GLY A 220 -4.46 -13.72 -6.80
CA GLY A 220 -5.08 -12.43 -6.57
C GLY A 220 -4.66 -11.78 -5.24
N PHE A 221 -3.75 -12.43 -4.48
CA PHE A 221 -3.32 -11.94 -3.18
C PHE A 221 -2.03 -11.13 -3.26
N GLY A 222 -1.14 -11.51 -4.18
CA GLY A 222 0.22 -10.99 -4.29
C GLY A 222 0.32 -9.97 -5.39
#